data_AF-A0A5N7ZTM9-F1
#
_entry.id   AF-A0A5N7ZTM9-F1
#
_cell.length_a   1.000
_cell.length_b   1.000
_cell.length_c   1.000
_cell.angle_alpha   90.00
_cell.angle_beta   90.00
_cell.angle_gamma   90.00
#
_symmetry.space_group_name_H-M   'P 1'
#
loop_
_entity.id
_entity.type
_entity.pdbx_description
1 polymer ?
#
loop_
_entity_poly.entity_id
_entity_poly.type
_entity_poly.pdbx_seq_one_letter_code
_entity_poly.pdbx_strand_id
1 'polypeptide(L)'
;MNNRIRVLCVQPSSFSARFAFLGIALRWTLGATPRPARLLIGPHDLEPMGSEAEFWRFALRHACSSRSILVTRGDHWDVTASVDGDEVRAFGRKFALRHCLF
;
A
#
# COMPACT_ATOMS: atom_id res chain seq x y z
N MET A 1 -4.76 -7.85 -19.75
CA MET A 1 -3.92 -6.83 -19.10
C MET A 1 -2.94 -7.53 -18.16
N ASN A 2 -1.66 -7.17 -18.21
CA ASN A 2 -0.55 -7.93 -17.63
C ASN A 2 -0.70 -8.07 -16.09
N ASN A 3 -0.90 -9.30 -15.60
CA ASN A 3 -1.01 -9.67 -14.18
C ASN A 3 0.36 -9.60 -13.46
N ARG A 4 1.12 -8.55 -13.74
CA ARG A 4 2.47 -8.33 -13.24
C ARG A 4 2.40 -7.70 -11.86
N ILE A 5 3.24 -8.21 -10.97
CA ILE A 5 3.46 -7.60 -9.67
C ILE A 5 4.32 -6.37 -9.87
N ARG A 6 3.90 -5.25 -9.30
CA ARG A 6 4.65 -3.99 -9.32
C ARG A 6 4.89 -3.54 -7.89
N VAL A 7 6.08 -3.02 -7.66
CA VAL A 7 6.49 -2.45 -6.37
C VAL A 7 6.56 -0.94 -6.57
N LEU A 8 5.70 -0.20 -5.86
CA LEU A 8 5.64 1.26 -5.93
C LEU A 8 6.19 1.85 -4.64
N CYS A 9 7.13 2.78 -4.76
CA CYS A 9 7.60 3.54 -3.61
C CYS A 9 6.74 4.80 -3.45
N VAL A 10 6.10 4.94 -2.29
CA VAL A 10 5.29 6.12 -1.96
C VAL A 10 6.04 6.95 -0.95
N GLN A 11 6.25 8.22 -1.29
CA GLN A 11 6.83 9.21 -0.40
C GLN A 11 5.91 10.44 -0.41
N PRO A 12 5.46 10.92 0.76
CA PRO A 12 4.60 12.08 0.85
C PRO A 12 5.37 13.33 0.41
N SER A 13 4.71 14.19 -0.37
CA SER A 13 5.27 15.47 -0.83
C SER A 13 5.17 16.58 0.22
N SER A 14 4.41 16.37 1.30
CA SER A 14 4.20 17.33 2.37
C SER A 14 4.00 16.63 3.72
N PHE A 15 4.14 17.40 4.80
CA PHE A 15 3.90 16.91 6.15
C PHE A 15 2.45 16.42 6.34
N SER A 16 1.46 17.08 5.73
CA SER A 16 0.06 16.66 5.80
C SER A 16 -0.20 15.38 5.00
N ALA A 17 0.40 15.24 3.82
CA ALA A 17 0.25 14.05 2.97
C ALA A 17 0.73 12.77 3.67
N ARG A 18 1.69 12.88 4.60
CA ARG A 18 2.15 11.79 5.45
C ARG A 18 1.04 11.14 6.28
N PHE A 19 0.00 11.89 6.63
CA PHE A 19 -1.10 11.41 7.46
C PHE A 19 -2.35 11.02 6.65
N ALA A 20 -2.29 11.06 5.31
CA ALA A 20 -3.44 10.80 4.46
C ALA A 20 -4.07 9.42 4.72
N PHE A 21 -3.25 8.37 4.77
CA PHE A 21 -3.73 7.00 5.07
C PHE A 21 -4.31 6.88 6.49
N LEU A 22 -3.76 7.59 7.47
CA LEU A 22 -4.30 7.61 8.82
C LEU A 22 -5.68 8.28 8.87
N GLY A 23 -5.85 9.38 8.15
CA GLY A 23 -7.15 10.04 8.03
C GLY A 23 -8.21 9.14 7.41
N ILE A 24 -7.84 8.36 6.38
CA ILE A 24 -8.73 7.36 5.77
C ILE A 24 -9.08 6.26 6.77
N ALA A 25 -8.08 5.70 7.45
CA ALA A 25 -8.29 4.64 8.45
C ALA A 25 -9.23 5.11 9.56
N LEU A 26 -9.01 6.32 10.09
CA LEU A 26 -9.84 6.92 11.13
C LEU A 26 -11.30 7.10 10.68
N ARG A 27 -11.52 7.65 9.48
CA ARG A 27 -12.87 7.84 8.94
C ARG A 27 -13.61 6.52 8.71
N TRP A 28 -12.87 5.49 8.27
CA TRP A 28 -13.41 4.14 8.13
C TRP A 28 -13.82 3.57 9.49
N THR A 29 -12.95 3.61 10.49
CA THR A 29 -13.25 3.08 11.84
C THR A 29 -14.42 3.78 12.51
N LEU A 30 -14.56 5.10 12.32
CA LEU A 30 -15.66 5.88 12.87
C LEU A 30 -16.98 5.71 12.09
N GLY A 31 -17.00 4.93 11.00
CA GLY A 31 -18.18 4.78 10.14
C GLY A 31 -18.54 6.03 9.34
N ALA A 32 -17.68 7.04 9.32
CA ALA A 32 -17.88 8.26 8.53
C ALA A 32 -17.73 8.00 7.03
N THR A 33 -16.97 6.96 6.67
CA THR A 33 -16.84 6.47 5.29
C THR A 33 -16.90 4.93 5.29
N PRO A 34 -17.47 4.30 4.24
CA PRO A 34 -17.37 2.85 4.08
C PRO A 34 -15.91 2.42 3.86
N ARG A 35 -15.66 1.10 3.89
CA ARG A 35 -14.36 0.53 3.52
C ARG A 35 -13.88 1.15 2.19
N PRO A 36 -12.63 1.63 2.11
CA PRO A 36 -12.11 2.22 0.88
C PRO A 36 -12.14 1.19 -0.24
N ALA A 37 -13.02 1.38 -1.23
CA ALA A 37 -13.09 0.51 -2.40
C ALA A 37 -11.92 0.79 -3.35
N ARG A 38 -11.56 2.07 -3.50
CA ARG A 38 -10.49 2.53 -4.38
C ARG A 38 -9.80 3.75 -3.77
N LEU A 39 -8.48 3.81 -3.91
CA LEU A 39 -7.63 4.90 -3.44
C LEU A 39 -6.73 5.38 -4.56
N LEU A 40 -6.80 6.68 -4.83
CA LEU A 40 -5.90 7.34 -5.75
C LEU A 40 -4.58 7.67 -5.04
N ILE A 41 -3.49 7.03 -5.46
CA ILE A 41 -2.14 7.22 -4.95
C ILE A 41 -1.24 7.68 -6.10
N GLY A 42 -1.01 8.99 -6.18
CA GLY A 42 -0.36 9.57 -7.36
C GLY A 42 -1.19 9.29 -8.62
N PRO A 43 -0.60 8.74 -9.69
CA PRO A 43 -1.35 8.39 -10.91
C PRO A 43 -2.04 7.00 -10.83
N HIS A 44 -1.96 6.31 -9.70
CA HIS A 44 -2.44 4.94 -9.55
C HIS A 44 -3.77 4.91 -8.79
N ASP A 45 -4.80 4.33 -9.41
CA ASP A 45 -6.08 4.07 -8.77
C ASP A 45 -6.14 2.59 -8.33
N LEU A 46 -6.01 2.36 -7.01
CA LEU A 46 -5.75 1.03 -6.43
C LEU A 46 -6.85 0.60 -5.46
N GLU A 47 -7.25 -0.66 -5.54
CA GLU A 47 -8.14 -1.32 -4.59
C GLU A 47 -7.32 -1.92 -3.43
N PRO A 48 -7.48 -1.43 -2.19
CA PRO A 48 -6.77 -1.98 -1.04
C PRO A 48 -7.37 -3.33 -0.59
N MET A 49 -6.55 -4.37 -0.72
CA MET A 49 -6.83 -5.72 -0.22
C MET A 49 -6.25 -5.90 1.18
N GLY A 50 -7.11 -6.27 2.12
CA GLY A 50 -6.74 -6.56 3.50
C GLY A 50 -7.87 -6.20 4.46
N SER A 51 -7.68 -6.51 5.72
CA SER A 51 -8.54 -6.10 6.82
C SER A 51 -8.28 -4.64 7.23
N GLU A 52 -9.23 -4.08 7.98
CA GLU A 52 -9.09 -2.74 8.57
C GLU A 52 -7.85 -2.62 9.47
N ALA A 53 -7.59 -3.65 10.28
CA ALA A 53 -6.42 -3.68 11.17
C ALA A 53 -5.10 -3.65 10.39
N GLU A 54 -5.02 -4.32 9.25
CA GLU A 54 -3.83 -4.33 8.41
C GLU A 54 -3.63 -2.98 7.72
N PHE A 55 -4.72 -2.36 7.24
CA PHE A 55 -4.69 -1.00 6.71
C PHE A 55 -4.18 0.01 7.75
N TRP A 56 -4.65 -0.10 9.00
CA TRP A 56 -4.16 0.72 10.12
C TRP A 56 -2.67 0.56 10.37
N ARG A 57 -2.18 -0.69 10.41
CA ARG A 57 -0.74 -0.97 10.58
C ARG A 57 0.08 -0.32 9.47
N PHE A 58 -0.37 -0.43 8.22
CA PHE A 58 0.26 0.24 7.08
C PHE A 58 0.25 1.76 7.26
N ALA A 59 -0.90 2.34 7.58
CA ALA A 59 -1.08 3.79 7.74
C ALA A 59 -0.17 4.37 8.83
N LEU A 60 -0.09 3.70 9.99
CA LEU A 60 0.80 4.08 11.09
C LEU A 60 2.27 3.98 10.68
N ARG A 61 2.66 2.87 10.04
CA ARG A 61 4.03 2.70 9.55
C ARG A 61 4.41 3.80 8.58
N HIS A 62 3.56 4.10 7.59
CA HIS A 62 3.80 5.15 6.61
C HIS A 62 3.93 6.52 7.28
N ALA A 63 3.09 6.81 8.26
CA ALA A 63 3.15 8.07 8.98
C ALA A 63 4.44 8.25 9.78
N CYS A 64 4.96 7.17 10.36
CA CYS A 64 6.23 7.20 11.10
C CYS A 64 7.45 7.26 10.19
N SER A 65 7.49 6.44 9.12
CA SER A 65 8.66 6.34 8.23
C SER A 65 8.71 7.41 7.16
N SER A 66 7.60 8.10 6.87
CA SER A 66 7.46 9.02 5.73
C SER A 66 7.86 8.40 4.39
N ARG A 67 7.79 7.07 4.28
CA ARG A 67 8.07 6.30 3.07
C ARG A 67 7.50 4.91 3.22
N SER A 68 6.75 4.45 2.24
CA SER A 68 6.23 3.07 2.22
C SER A 68 6.35 2.45 0.84
N ILE A 69 6.25 1.13 0.81
CA ILE A 69 6.23 0.34 -0.41
C ILE A 69 4.82 -0.23 -0.56
N LEU A 70 4.21 -0.02 -1.73
CA LEU A 70 2.98 -0.68 -2.14
C LEU A 70 3.36 -1.84 -3.05
N VAL A 71 2.83 -3.02 -2.79
CA VAL A 71 2.92 -4.13 -3.74
C VAL A 71 1.56 -4.31 -4.39
N THR A 72 1.55 -4.18 -5.72
CA THR A 72 0.32 -4.17 -6.51
C THR A 72 0.33 -5.29 -7.53
N ARG A 73 -0.85 -5.78 -7.89
CA ARG A 73 -1.05 -6.75 -8.97
C ARG A 73 -2.29 -6.34 -9.76
N GLY A 74 -2.08 -5.76 -10.93
CA GLY A 74 -3.15 -5.07 -11.65
C GLY A 74 -3.52 -3.76 -10.93
N ASP A 75 -4.79 -3.62 -10.59
CA ASP A 75 -5.36 -2.54 -9.76
C ASP A 75 -5.45 -2.90 -8.27
N HIS A 76 -5.13 -4.14 -7.89
CA HIS A 76 -5.18 -4.54 -6.49
C HIS A 76 -3.88 -4.17 -5.79
N TRP A 77 -4.00 -3.62 -4.58
CA TRP A 77 -2.91 -3.32 -3.68
C TRP A 77 -3.02 -4.21 -2.44
N ASP A 78 -1.99 -5.02 -2.17
CA ASP A 78 -1.91 -5.79 -0.94
C ASP A 78 -1.34 -4.93 0.20
N VAL A 79 -2.18 -4.58 1.18
CA VAL A 79 -1.80 -3.73 2.32
C VAL A 79 -0.95 -4.48 3.35
N THR A 80 -0.95 -5.82 3.29
CA THR A 80 -0.17 -6.70 4.17
C THR A 80 1.23 -6.96 3.63
N ALA A 81 1.49 -6.54 2.39
CA ALA A 81 2.72 -6.86 1.71
C ALA A 81 3.94 -6.34 2.46
N SER A 82 4.99 -7.14 2.45
CA SER A 82 6.28 -6.78 3.02
C SER A 82 7.39 -6.99 2.00
N VAL A 83 8.41 -6.13 2.09
CA VAL A 83 9.65 -6.27 1.33
C VAL A 83 10.78 -6.33 2.35
N ASP A 84 11.57 -7.40 2.28
CA ASP A 84 12.69 -7.67 3.17
C ASP A 84 13.88 -8.14 2.33
N GLY A 85 14.92 -7.31 2.20
CA GLY A 85 16.05 -7.57 1.32
C GLY A 85 15.61 -7.79 -0.14
N ASP A 86 15.88 -8.98 -0.67
CA ASP A 86 15.50 -9.43 -2.01
C ASP A 86 14.15 -10.17 -2.02
N GLU A 87 13.45 -10.25 -0.89
CA GLU A 87 12.19 -10.98 -0.76
C GLU A 87 10.99 -10.05 -0.73
N VAL A 88 9.99 -10.31 -1.57
CA VAL A 88 8.67 -9.65 -1.54
C VAL A 88 7.63 -10.68 -1.12
N ARG A 89 6.93 -10.43 -0.03
CA ARG A 89 5.74 -11.20 0.38
C ARG A 89 4.51 -10.38 0.04
N ALA A 90 3.66 -10.91 -0.83
CA ALA A 90 2.41 -10.28 -1.22
C ALA A 90 1.44 -11.31 -1.81
N PHE A 91 0.14 -11.06 -1.73
CA PHE A 91 -0.94 -11.89 -2.25
C PHE A 91 -0.82 -13.35 -1.81
N GLY A 92 -0.42 -13.57 -0.55
CA GLY A 92 -0.20 -14.91 0.03
C GLY A 92 0.97 -15.69 -0.59
N ARG A 93 1.87 -15.01 -1.31
CA ARG A 93 3.01 -15.61 -2.01
C ARG A 93 4.30 -14.88 -1.70
N LYS A 94 5.41 -15.59 -1.90
CA LYS A 94 6.78 -15.08 -1.77
C LYS A 94 7.40 -14.97 -3.16
N PHE A 95 8.04 -13.84 -3.45
CA PHE A 95 8.73 -13.55 -4.70
C PHE A 95 10.16 -13.13 -4.39
N ALA A 96 11.11 -13.55 -5.22
CA ALA A 96 12.46 -13.01 -5.21
C ALA A 96 12.54 -11.81 -6.17
N LEU A 97 13.08 -10.70 -5.70
CA LEU A 97 13.48 -9.54 -6.50
C LEU A 97 14.69 -9.94 -7.34
N ARG A 98 14.43 -10.50 -8.52
CA ARG A 98 15.47 -10.63 -9.53
C ARG A 98 15.80 -9.24 -10.05
N HIS A 99 17.00 -8.75 -9.74
CA HIS A 99 17.58 -7.60 -10.40
C HIS A 99 17.49 -7.82 -11.91
N CYS A 100 16.59 -7.07 -12.57
CA CYS A 100 16.61 -6.99 -14.02
C CYS A 100 17.76 -6.04 -14.36
N LEU A 101 18.96 -6.59 -14.60
CA LEU A 101 20.03 -5.88 -15.27
C LEU A 101 19.54 -5.59 -16.69
N PHE A 102 19.06 -4.36 -16.92
CA PHE A 102 18.86 -3.79 -18.24
C PHE A 102 19.90 -2.71 -18.44
#